data_AF-A0A1J7G6Q5-F1
#
_entry.id   AF-A0A1J7G6Q5-F1
#
_cell.length_a   1.000
_cell.length_b   1.000
_cell.length_c   1.000
_cell.angle_alpha   90.00
_cell.angle_beta   90.00
_cell.angle_gamma   90.00
#
_symmetry.space_group_name_H-M   'P 1'
#
loop_
_entity.id
_entity.type
_entity.pdbx_description
1 polymer ?
#
loop_
_entity_poly.entity_id
_entity_poly.type
_entity_poly.pdbx_seq_one_letter_code
_entity_poly.pdbx_strand_id
1 'polypeptide(L)'
;MHSWWEQISKARSRIHSLINLLPSSSSSESLLSLADSDRPALSLLSSPTAYSSISSALSAPSSGSGSDPLCHWLYDTFLSDDPHLRLLLLSYLPLISGLYLSRVHHSSISITPPSLAGFEAVLLALYSSEVKSRSGKPLLFTLPDLSQPSIYHAPINKPFSSKPSVSIVSPSLEPQVAVKSTKRASIVGVAFDLFYKHISQMPSWSKIEFCQFASGWAGQDCSCNDQFDEIHVNGFGVGASESNEIQDFVQDMGNLEIEEFDKVKVEVEVSKGGRIPLPWEILQPVLRILGHCLLGPLNSQDVKDAASVAVRRLYARASHDLVPQGILATRSLIQLDRRARQAVKSAAAAVNASSNVNTPTKVKKPEVLLVSK
;
A
#
# COMPACT_ATOMS: atom_id res chain seq x y z
N MET A 1 29.87 -18.49 3.92
CA MET A 1 30.04 -17.11 3.45
C MET A 1 30.10 -17.19 1.94
N HIS A 2 29.01 -16.87 1.24
CA HIS A 2 29.07 -16.79 -0.22
C HIS A 2 30.00 -15.66 -0.61
N SER A 3 30.90 -15.92 -1.55
CA SER A 3 31.84 -14.89 -2.01
C SER A 3 31.02 -13.76 -2.62
N TRP A 4 31.33 -12.51 -2.28
CA TRP A 4 30.66 -11.33 -2.85
C TRP A 4 30.61 -11.38 -4.40
N TRP A 5 31.66 -11.93 -5.02
CA TRP A 5 31.73 -12.18 -6.45
C TRP A 5 30.73 -13.21 -6.98
N GLU A 6 30.39 -14.24 -6.20
CA GLU A 6 29.36 -15.24 -6.56
C GLU A 6 27.96 -14.63 -6.59
N GLN A 7 27.67 -13.69 -5.67
CA GLN A 7 26.39 -12.97 -5.67
C GLN A 7 26.25 -12.07 -6.89
N ILE A 8 27.31 -11.33 -7.23
CA ILE A 8 27.34 -10.48 -8.42
C ILE A 8 27.21 -11.29 -9.69
N SER A 9 27.98 -12.37 -9.85
CA SER A 9 27.92 -13.20 -11.06
C SER A 9 26.54 -13.83 -11.24
N LYS A 10 25.90 -14.26 -10.14
CA LYS A 10 24.53 -14.80 -10.15
C LYS A 10 23.50 -13.73 -10.50
N ALA A 11 23.60 -12.53 -9.94
CA ALA A 11 22.70 -11.44 -10.29
C ALA A 11 22.86 -11.00 -11.76
N ARG A 12 24.09 -10.97 -12.27
CA ARG A 12 24.38 -10.71 -13.70
C ARG A 12 23.75 -11.76 -14.60
N SER A 13 23.94 -13.05 -14.32
CA SER A 13 23.36 -14.12 -15.13
C SER A 13 21.83 -14.08 -15.13
N ARG A 14 21.20 -13.70 -14.02
CA ARG A 14 19.75 -13.47 -13.95
C ARG A 14 19.31 -12.28 -14.81
N ILE A 15 20.04 -11.16 -14.80
CA ILE A 15 19.72 -10.01 -15.67
C ILE A 15 19.88 -10.36 -17.15
N HIS A 16 20.95 -11.06 -17.55
CA HIS A 16 21.10 -11.52 -18.93
C HIS A 16 19.97 -12.46 -19.35
N SER A 17 19.53 -13.35 -18.45
CA SER A 17 18.38 -14.21 -18.70
C SER A 17 17.10 -13.39 -18.90
N LEU A 18 16.90 -12.34 -18.11
CA LEU A 18 15.73 -11.44 -18.21
C LEU A 18 15.69 -10.69 -19.55
N ILE A 19 16.84 -10.22 -20.05
CA ILE A 19 16.94 -9.50 -21.32
C ILE A 19 16.40 -10.35 -22.47
N ASN A 20 16.69 -11.65 -22.48
CA ASN A 20 16.20 -12.58 -23.51
C ASN A 20 14.69 -12.82 -23.46
N LEU A 21 14.03 -12.50 -22.34
CA LEU A 21 12.59 -12.72 -22.14
C LEU A 21 11.74 -11.49 -22.46
N LEU A 22 12.31 -10.29 -22.42
CA LEU A 22 11.58 -9.05 -22.61
C LEU A 22 11.53 -8.67 -24.11
N PRO A 23 10.33 -8.43 -24.68
CA PRO A 23 10.22 -7.98 -26.05
C PRO A 23 10.51 -6.47 -26.15
N SER A 24 11.75 -6.07 -26.49
CA SER A 24 12.13 -4.78 -27.13
C SER A 24 13.64 -4.51 -27.07
N SER A 25 14.23 -4.02 -28.15
CA SER A 25 15.68 -3.74 -28.32
C SER A 25 16.17 -2.43 -27.66
N SER A 26 15.29 -1.53 -27.21
CA SER A 26 15.70 -0.27 -26.55
C SER A 26 15.89 -0.44 -25.04
N SER A 27 15.13 -1.33 -24.40
CA SER A 27 15.31 -1.64 -22.97
C SER A 27 16.47 -2.60 -22.73
N SER A 28 16.88 -3.38 -23.74
CA SER A 28 18.01 -4.31 -23.62
C SER A 28 19.34 -3.61 -23.35
N GLU A 29 19.64 -2.47 -23.98
CA GLU A 29 20.89 -1.73 -23.72
C GLU A 29 20.95 -1.19 -22.30
N SER A 30 19.84 -0.65 -21.80
CA SER A 30 19.72 -0.20 -20.40
C SER A 30 19.91 -1.37 -19.44
N LEU A 31 19.27 -2.51 -19.68
CA LEU A 31 19.40 -3.70 -18.84
C LEU A 31 20.82 -4.30 -18.88
N LEU A 32 21.52 -4.24 -20.02
CA LEU A 32 22.92 -4.65 -20.13
C LEU A 32 23.81 -3.76 -19.26
N SER A 33 23.63 -2.43 -19.31
CA SER A 33 24.39 -1.51 -18.43
C SER A 33 24.14 -1.77 -16.93
N LEU A 34 22.93 -2.25 -16.57
CA LEU A 34 22.61 -2.63 -15.19
C LEU A 34 23.30 -3.94 -14.77
N ALA A 35 23.53 -4.86 -15.70
CA ALA A 35 24.29 -6.07 -15.43
C ALA A 35 25.76 -5.74 -15.13
N ASP A 36 26.34 -4.79 -15.86
CA ASP A 36 27.75 -4.42 -15.70
C ASP A 36 28.04 -3.63 -14.42
N SER A 37 27.02 -3.20 -13.68
CA SER A 37 27.20 -2.46 -12.43
C SER A 37 27.86 -3.30 -11.33
N ASP A 38 28.38 -2.62 -10.30
CA ASP A 38 28.96 -3.25 -9.10
C ASP A 38 27.91 -3.94 -8.22
N ARG A 39 26.63 -3.54 -8.34
CA ARG A 39 25.50 -4.08 -7.57
C ARG A 39 24.29 -4.31 -8.47
N PRO A 40 24.35 -5.29 -9.38
CA PRO A 40 23.35 -5.52 -10.43
C PRO A 40 21.92 -5.65 -9.88
N ALA A 41 21.71 -6.39 -8.79
CA ALA A 41 20.39 -6.60 -8.21
C ALA A 41 19.75 -5.31 -7.66
N LEU A 42 20.54 -4.44 -7.01
CA LEU A 42 20.06 -3.17 -6.50
C LEU A 42 19.84 -2.15 -7.62
N SER A 43 20.75 -2.11 -8.60
CA SER A 43 20.59 -1.26 -9.78
C SER A 43 19.28 -1.58 -10.52
N LEU A 44 18.98 -2.88 -10.69
CA LEU A 44 17.72 -3.34 -11.29
C LEU A 44 16.49 -2.92 -10.48
N LEU A 45 16.53 -3.01 -9.15
CA LEU A 45 15.43 -2.58 -8.27
C LEU A 45 15.14 -1.07 -8.38
N SER A 46 16.20 -0.26 -8.53
CA SER A 46 16.07 1.19 -8.65
C SER A 46 15.70 1.69 -10.05
N SER A 47 15.76 0.82 -11.08
CA SER A 47 15.60 1.23 -12.47
C SER A 47 14.12 1.33 -12.88
N PRO A 48 13.62 2.53 -13.24
CA PRO A 48 12.24 2.69 -13.71
C PRO A 48 11.97 2.04 -15.07
N THR A 49 12.98 2.00 -15.95
CA THR A 49 12.87 1.41 -17.30
C THR A 49 12.79 -0.11 -17.26
N ALA A 50 13.54 -0.73 -16.34
CA ALA A 50 13.42 -2.16 -16.08
C ALA A 50 12.03 -2.50 -15.54
N TYR A 51 11.54 -1.69 -14.59
CA TYR A 51 10.22 -1.85 -14.03
C TYR A 51 9.10 -1.71 -15.07
N SER A 52 9.12 -0.69 -15.93
CA SER A 52 8.09 -0.52 -16.97
C SER A 52 8.07 -1.68 -17.96
N SER A 53 9.26 -2.21 -18.32
CA SER A 53 9.38 -3.35 -19.23
C SER A 53 8.83 -4.63 -18.61
N ILE A 54 9.18 -4.94 -17.36
CA ILE A 54 8.68 -6.13 -16.66
C ILE A 54 7.17 -5.99 -16.35
N SER A 55 6.74 -4.81 -15.90
CA SER A 55 5.35 -4.55 -15.55
C SER A 55 4.42 -4.66 -16.76
N SER A 56 4.84 -4.15 -17.93
CA SER A 56 4.08 -4.30 -19.17
C SER A 56 3.99 -5.75 -19.62
N ALA A 57 5.09 -6.51 -19.54
CA ALA A 57 5.11 -7.94 -19.84
C ALA A 57 4.18 -8.75 -18.90
N LEU A 58 4.20 -8.49 -17.59
CA LEU A 58 3.31 -9.16 -16.62
C LEU A 58 1.83 -8.77 -16.79
N SER A 59 1.59 -7.52 -17.18
CA SER A 59 0.23 -6.98 -17.39
C SER A 59 -0.45 -7.53 -18.64
N ALA A 60 0.31 -8.12 -19.58
CA ALA A 60 -0.24 -8.77 -20.77
C ALA A 60 -1.28 -9.86 -20.39
N PRO A 61 -2.41 -9.98 -21.10
CA PRO A 61 -3.44 -10.98 -20.79
C PRO A 61 -2.96 -12.44 -20.85
N SER A 62 -1.89 -12.71 -21.61
CA SER A 62 -1.27 -14.03 -21.75
C SER A 62 -0.29 -14.39 -20.63
N SER A 63 0.08 -13.43 -19.77
CA SER A 63 1.02 -13.65 -18.69
C SER A 63 0.36 -14.31 -17.47
N GLY A 64 1.15 -15.10 -16.74
CA GLY A 64 0.72 -15.83 -15.55
C GLY A 64 0.49 -17.32 -15.78
N SER A 65 0.62 -17.81 -17.01
CA SER A 65 0.53 -19.25 -17.32
C SER A 65 1.72 -20.03 -16.77
N GLY A 66 1.54 -21.34 -16.56
CA GLY A 66 2.63 -22.21 -16.11
C GLY A 66 3.79 -22.33 -17.10
N SER A 67 3.60 -21.92 -18.36
CA SER A 67 4.63 -21.85 -19.39
C SER A 67 5.22 -20.45 -19.56
N ASP A 68 4.78 -19.46 -18.79
CA ASP A 68 5.27 -18.08 -18.88
C ASP A 68 6.72 -18.00 -18.37
N PRO A 69 7.70 -17.75 -19.25
CA PRO A 69 9.11 -17.77 -18.86
C PRO A 69 9.45 -16.65 -17.88
N LEU A 70 8.68 -15.55 -17.84
CA LEU A 70 8.88 -14.48 -16.87
C LEU A 70 8.47 -14.94 -15.46
N CYS A 71 7.40 -15.73 -15.34
CA CYS A 71 7.00 -16.35 -14.07
C CYS A 71 8.06 -17.35 -13.58
N HIS A 72 8.62 -18.16 -14.50
CA HIS A 72 9.76 -19.04 -14.19
C HIS A 72 10.96 -18.25 -13.69
N TRP A 73 11.33 -17.18 -14.40
CA TRP A 73 12.44 -16.31 -14.01
C TRP A 73 12.24 -15.69 -12.63
N LEU A 74 11.03 -15.23 -12.30
CA LEU A 74 10.67 -14.67 -10.99
C LEU A 74 10.80 -15.72 -9.87
N TYR A 75 10.28 -16.93 -10.10
CA TYR A 75 10.39 -18.05 -9.18
C TYR A 75 11.85 -18.42 -8.89
N ASP A 76 12.64 -18.57 -9.95
CA ASP A 76 14.06 -18.89 -9.90
C ASP A 76 14.92 -17.82 -9.22
N THR A 77 14.56 -16.56 -9.44
CA THR A 77 15.22 -15.41 -8.82
C THR A 77 15.00 -15.43 -7.32
N PHE A 78 13.79 -15.77 -6.86
CA PHE A 78 13.48 -15.87 -5.44
C PHE A 78 14.13 -17.08 -4.74
N LEU A 79 14.24 -18.21 -5.43
CA LEU A 79 14.96 -19.37 -4.88
C LEU A 79 16.46 -19.13 -4.68
N SER A 80 17.00 -18.04 -5.25
CA SER A 80 18.40 -17.68 -5.05
C SER A 80 18.69 -17.33 -3.58
N ASP A 81 19.90 -17.65 -3.10
CA ASP A 81 20.35 -17.30 -1.75
C ASP A 81 20.72 -15.82 -1.56
N ASP A 82 20.72 -15.03 -2.63
CA ASP A 82 20.99 -13.59 -2.57
C ASP A 82 19.76 -12.83 -2.04
N PRO A 83 19.87 -12.14 -0.89
CA PRO A 83 18.77 -11.36 -0.33
C PRO A 83 18.28 -10.24 -1.26
N HIS A 84 19.15 -9.66 -2.09
CA HIS A 84 18.77 -8.57 -3.00
C HIS A 84 17.93 -9.08 -4.17
N LEU A 85 18.22 -10.29 -4.67
CA LEU A 85 17.40 -10.96 -5.69
C LEU A 85 16.04 -11.39 -5.12
N ARG A 86 15.99 -11.86 -3.87
CA ARG A 86 14.71 -12.12 -3.20
C ARG A 86 13.87 -10.86 -3.04
N LEU A 87 14.53 -9.75 -2.68
CA LEU A 87 13.89 -8.46 -2.54
C LEU A 87 13.33 -7.94 -3.86
N LEU A 88 13.99 -8.23 -4.97
CA LEU A 88 13.48 -7.93 -6.30
C LEU A 88 12.14 -8.63 -6.57
N LEU A 89 11.98 -9.93 -6.27
CA LEU A 89 10.67 -10.57 -6.42
C LEU A 89 9.63 -9.88 -5.53
N LEU A 90 9.99 -9.62 -4.27
CA LEU A 90 9.09 -9.01 -3.31
C LEU A 90 8.61 -7.62 -3.78
N SER A 91 9.45 -6.83 -4.47
CA SER A 91 9.02 -5.53 -5.00
C SER A 91 8.00 -5.63 -6.13
N TYR A 92 7.97 -6.72 -6.91
CA TYR A 92 6.93 -7.02 -7.89
C TYR A 92 5.70 -7.73 -7.30
N LEU A 93 5.71 -8.07 -6.00
CA LEU A 93 4.59 -8.77 -5.37
C LEU A 93 3.25 -8.02 -5.48
N PRO A 94 3.17 -6.69 -5.26
CA PRO A 94 1.91 -5.97 -5.43
C PRO A 94 1.31 -6.14 -6.83
N LEU A 95 2.16 -6.09 -7.86
CA LEU A 95 1.76 -6.30 -9.25
C LEU A 95 1.27 -7.72 -9.50
N ILE A 96 2.06 -8.73 -9.11
CA ILE A 96 1.73 -10.14 -9.33
C ILE A 96 0.43 -10.49 -8.61
N SER A 97 0.30 -10.08 -7.34
CA SER A 97 -0.89 -10.35 -6.53
C SER A 97 -2.11 -9.60 -7.05
N GLY A 98 -1.94 -8.34 -7.46
CA GLY A 98 -2.97 -7.51 -8.06
C GLY A 98 -3.52 -8.10 -9.35
N LEU A 99 -2.64 -8.49 -10.27
CA LEU A 99 -3.02 -9.14 -11.53
C LEU A 99 -3.63 -10.52 -11.29
N TYR A 100 -3.03 -11.33 -10.42
CA TYR A 100 -3.55 -12.65 -10.06
C TYR A 100 -4.97 -12.56 -9.51
N LEU A 101 -5.19 -11.76 -8.46
CA LEU A 101 -6.51 -11.63 -7.84
C LEU A 101 -7.54 -11.07 -8.82
N SER A 102 -7.17 -10.05 -9.61
CA SER A 102 -8.07 -9.47 -10.61
C SER A 102 -8.46 -10.50 -11.67
N ARG A 103 -7.48 -11.22 -12.24
CA ARG A 103 -7.74 -12.24 -13.27
C ARG A 103 -8.54 -13.41 -12.70
N VAL A 104 -8.19 -13.94 -11.53
CA VAL A 104 -8.95 -15.02 -10.88
C VAL A 104 -10.43 -14.69 -10.73
N HIS A 105 -10.75 -13.46 -10.30
CA HIS A 105 -12.13 -13.06 -10.00
C HIS A 105 -12.90 -12.53 -11.21
N HIS A 106 -12.21 -12.01 -12.24
CA HIS A 106 -12.85 -11.56 -13.50
C HIS A 106 -12.89 -12.63 -14.61
N SER A 107 -12.12 -13.72 -14.49
CA SER A 107 -12.08 -14.80 -15.49
C SER A 107 -13.37 -15.60 -15.59
N SER A 108 -14.32 -15.43 -14.68
CA SER A 108 -15.65 -16.07 -14.75
C SER A 108 -16.49 -15.63 -15.93
N ILE A 109 -16.06 -14.62 -16.69
CA ILE A 109 -16.74 -14.06 -17.86
C ILE A 109 -16.20 -14.66 -19.18
N SER A 110 -15.01 -15.28 -19.18
CA SER A 110 -14.38 -15.84 -20.39
C SER A 110 -14.71 -17.32 -20.58
N ILE A 111 -14.99 -17.73 -21.82
CA ILE A 111 -15.30 -19.11 -22.23
C ILE A 111 -14.13 -20.07 -21.95
N THR A 112 -12.90 -19.55 -21.95
CA THR A 112 -11.69 -20.28 -21.52
C THR A 112 -10.93 -19.42 -20.50
N PRO A 113 -10.89 -19.81 -19.21
CA PRO A 113 -10.13 -19.06 -18.23
C PRO A 113 -8.63 -19.22 -18.53
N PRO A 114 -7.84 -18.12 -18.53
CA PRO A 114 -6.39 -18.22 -18.69
C PRO A 114 -5.79 -19.03 -17.53
N SER A 115 -4.78 -19.85 -17.83
CA SER A 115 -4.01 -20.51 -16.79
C SER A 115 -3.24 -19.47 -15.99
N LEU A 116 -3.39 -19.48 -14.67
CA LEU A 116 -2.69 -18.60 -13.72
C LEU A 116 -1.62 -19.37 -12.91
N ALA A 117 -1.27 -20.57 -13.35
CA ALA A 117 -0.39 -21.49 -12.63
C ALA A 117 1.02 -20.91 -12.39
N GLY A 118 1.51 -20.04 -13.26
CA GLY A 118 2.81 -19.36 -13.09
C GLY A 118 2.80 -18.38 -11.92
N PHE A 119 1.75 -17.55 -11.81
CA PHE A 119 1.58 -16.66 -10.65
C PHE A 119 1.34 -17.44 -9.36
N GLU A 120 0.56 -18.52 -9.43
CA GLU A 120 0.33 -19.40 -8.29
C GLU A 120 1.61 -20.07 -7.80
N ALA A 121 2.49 -20.51 -8.71
CA ALA A 121 3.78 -21.08 -8.35
C ALA A 121 4.68 -20.07 -7.61
N VAL A 122 4.73 -18.81 -8.08
CA VAL A 122 5.49 -17.73 -7.43
C VAL A 122 4.94 -17.42 -6.03
N LEU A 123 3.62 -17.26 -5.89
CA LEU A 123 2.97 -17.00 -4.60
C LEU A 123 3.14 -18.18 -3.64
N LEU A 124 3.06 -19.41 -4.15
CA LEU A 124 3.26 -20.63 -3.37
C LEU A 124 4.71 -20.78 -2.91
N ALA A 125 5.68 -20.36 -3.72
CA ALA A 125 7.09 -20.34 -3.33
C ALA A 125 7.34 -19.40 -2.14
N LEU A 126 6.75 -18.19 -2.20
CA LEU A 126 6.79 -17.22 -1.10
C LEU A 126 6.16 -17.81 0.16
N TYR A 127 4.95 -18.37 0.06
CA TYR A 127 4.28 -19.02 1.17
C TYR A 127 5.11 -20.16 1.77
N SER A 128 5.66 -21.04 0.92
CA SER A 128 6.47 -22.18 1.34
C SER A 128 7.76 -21.75 2.05
N SER A 129 8.35 -20.63 1.62
CA SER A 129 9.52 -20.06 2.31
C SER A 129 9.19 -19.59 3.72
N GLU A 130 8.03 -18.97 3.92
CA GLU A 130 7.57 -18.53 5.23
C GLU A 130 7.18 -19.71 6.12
N VAL A 131 6.53 -20.74 5.57
CA VAL A 131 6.22 -21.99 6.29
C VAL A 131 7.51 -22.63 6.82
N LYS A 132 8.54 -22.74 5.97
CA LYS A 132 9.86 -23.27 6.36
C LYS A 132 10.49 -22.42 7.46
N SER A 133 10.44 -21.09 7.32
CA SER A 133 10.96 -20.13 8.31
C SER A 133 10.28 -20.27 9.67
N ARG A 134 8.96 -20.47 9.69
CA ARG A 134 8.18 -20.63 10.93
C ARG A 134 8.36 -21.99 11.60
N SER A 135 8.82 -23.02 10.90
CA SER A 135 9.01 -24.38 11.45
C SER A 135 7.77 -24.94 12.17
N GLY A 136 6.57 -24.60 11.68
CA GLY A 136 5.29 -24.99 12.30
C GLY A 136 4.90 -24.19 13.56
N LYS A 137 5.66 -23.16 13.94
CA LYS A 137 5.35 -22.32 15.12
C LYS A 137 4.43 -21.15 14.75
N PRO A 138 3.48 -20.79 15.63
CA PRO A 138 2.71 -19.56 15.47
C PRO A 138 3.59 -18.33 15.73
N LEU A 139 3.21 -17.18 15.17
CA LEU A 139 3.88 -15.91 15.46
C LEU A 139 3.26 -15.30 16.72
N LEU A 140 4.07 -15.19 17.77
CA LEU A 140 3.65 -14.72 19.09
C LEU A 140 4.22 -13.33 19.38
N PHE A 141 3.50 -12.53 20.16
CA PHE A 141 4.00 -11.29 20.75
C PHE A 141 3.61 -11.21 22.22
N THR A 142 4.47 -10.59 23.03
CA THR A 142 4.18 -10.29 24.45
C THR A 142 3.51 -8.93 24.53
N LEU A 143 2.32 -8.86 25.13
CA LEU A 143 1.64 -7.59 25.35
C LEU A 143 2.39 -6.80 26.43
N PRO A 144 2.84 -5.56 26.15
CA PRO A 144 3.44 -4.72 27.17
C PRO A 144 2.44 -4.41 28.29
N ASP A 145 2.88 -4.56 29.54
CA ASP A 145 2.09 -4.24 30.72
C ASP A 145 2.79 -3.14 31.52
N LEU A 146 2.08 -2.03 31.79
CA LEU A 146 2.58 -0.90 32.58
C LEU A 146 2.78 -1.24 34.06
N SER A 147 2.17 -2.34 34.54
CA SER A 147 2.38 -2.85 35.90
C SER A 147 3.76 -3.50 36.09
N GLN A 148 4.47 -3.78 35.00
CA GLN A 148 5.78 -4.41 34.99
C GLN A 148 6.87 -3.40 34.59
N PRO A 149 8.08 -3.49 35.18
CA PRO A 149 9.20 -2.66 34.76
C PRO A 149 9.58 -2.97 33.30
N SER A 150 9.86 -1.92 32.54
CA SER A 150 10.26 -1.96 31.14
C SER A 150 11.42 -1.02 30.90
N ILE A 151 11.98 -1.06 29.68
CA ILE A 151 13.09 -0.18 29.26
C ILE A 151 12.72 1.31 29.39
N TYR A 152 11.44 1.66 29.25
CA TYR A 152 10.97 3.07 29.25
C TYR A 152 10.30 3.51 30.55
N HIS A 153 9.89 2.57 31.40
CA HIS A 153 9.08 2.88 32.58
C HIS A 153 9.31 1.86 33.69
N ALA A 154 9.43 2.35 34.92
CA ALA A 154 9.40 1.51 36.12
C ALA A 154 8.17 1.89 36.97
N PRO A 155 7.30 0.93 37.32
CA PRO A 155 6.14 1.18 38.16
C PRO A 155 6.58 1.57 39.58
N ILE A 156 5.84 2.51 40.19
CA ILE A 156 6.13 3.00 41.55
C ILE A 156 5.87 1.91 42.60
N ASN A 157 4.87 1.06 42.37
CA ASN A 157 4.52 -0.03 43.28
C ASN A 157 5.19 -1.34 42.84
N LYS A 158 5.56 -2.19 43.82
CA LYS A 158 6.13 -3.51 43.53
C LYS A 158 5.18 -4.29 42.62
N PRO A 159 5.68 -4.87 41.51
CA PRO A 159 4.84 -5.64 40.61
C PRO A 159 4.24 -6.82 41.37
N PHE A 160 2.92 -7.00 41.26
CA PHE A 160 2.34 -8.31 41.51
C PHE A 160 2.96 -9.28 40.51
N SER A 161 3.30 -10.50 40.95
CA SER A 161 3.87 -11.52 40.07
C SER A 161 2.82 -12.02 39.07
N SER A 162 2.54 -11.20 38.05
CA SER A 162 1.73 -11.58 36.89
C SER A 162 2.66 -12.00 35.77
N LYS A 163 2.42 -13.19 35.19
CA LYS A 163 3.15 -13.62 34.00
C LYS A 163 2.77 -12.70 32.83
N PRO A 164 3.74 -12.34 31.96
CA PRO A 164 3.43 -11.54 30.78
C PRO A 164 2.40 -12.24 29.91
N SER A 165 1.37 -11.51 29.46
CA SER A 165 0.35 -12.04 28.57
C SER A 165 0.95 -12.19 27.16
N VAL A 166 0.96 -13.42 26.65
CA VAL A 166 1.42 -13.75 25.30
C VAL A 166 0.19 -13.84 24.40
N SER A 167 0.22 -13.16 23.27
CA SER A 167 -0.85 -13.16 22.27
C SER A 167 -0.32 -13.65 20.92
N ILE A 168 -1.23 -14.21 20.11
CA ILE A 168 -0.93 -14.78 18.80
C ILE A 168 -1.21 -13.72 17.74
N VAL A 169 -0.18 -13.31 16.98
CA VAL A 169 -0.34 -12.40 15.82
C VAL A 169 -0.83 -13.17 14.60
N SER A 170 -0.28 -14.37 14.37
CA SER A 170 -0.70 -15.23 13.28
C SER A 170 -0.54 -16.71 13.67
N PRO A 171 -1.47 -17.58 13.26
CA PRO A 171 -1.41 -18.99 13.58
C PRO A 171 -0.21 -19.68 12.87
N SER A 172 0.05 -20.93 13.26
CA SER A 172 0.99 -21.80 12.56
C SER A 172 0.52 -22.03 11.12
N LEU A 173 1.46 -21.98 10.16
CA LEU A 173 1.15 -22.19 8.75
C LEU A 173 1.28 -23.66 8.37
N GLU A 174 0.32 -24.16 7.60
CA GLU A 174 0.30 -25.52 7.07
C GLU A 174 0.91 -25.56 5.66
N PRO A 175 1.85 -26.48 5.35
CA PRO A 175 2.38 -26.63 4.00
C PRO A 175 1.27 -26.82 2.95
N GLN A 176 1.34 -26.08 1.85
CA GLN A 176 0.40 -26.19 0.73
C GLN A 176 1.14 -26.66 -0.53
N VAL A 177 0.56 -27.60 -1.27
CA VAL A 177 1.13 -28.13 -2.52
C VAL A 177 0.60 -27.37 -3.75
N ALA A 178 -0.56 -26.73 -3.62
CA ALA A 178 -1.20 -25.96 -4.69
C ALA A 178 -2.07 -24.84 -4.11
N VAL A 179 -2.34 -23.80 -4.91
CA VAL A 179 -3.20 -22.68 -4.53
C VAL A 179 -4.67 -23.08 -4.73
N LYS A 180 -5.31 -23.52 -3.65
CA LYS A 180 -6.75 -23.82 -3.64
C LYS A 180 -7.57 -22.56 -3.35
N SER A 181 -8.78 -22.47 -3.88
CA SER A 181 -9.69 -21.33 -3.64
C SER A 181 -9.87 -20.99 -2.15
N THR A 182 -10.02 -22.00 -1.29
CA THR A 182 -10.21 -21.84 0.16
C THR A 182 -8.97 -21.33 0.91
N LYS A 183 -7.76 -21.58 0.38
CA LYS A 183 -6.49 -21.18 1.01
C LYS A 183 -5.82 -20.01 0.30
N ARG A 184 -6.34 -19.58 -0.86
CA ARG A 184 -5.81 -18.49 -1.69
C ARG A 184 -5.60 -17.21 -0.88
N ALA A 185 -6.60 -16.80 -0.12
CA ALA A 185 -6.54 -15.59 0.70
C ALA A 185 -5.42 -15.64 1.74
N SER A 186 -5.25 -16.80 2.40
CA SER A 186 -4.17 -17.01 3.36
C SER A 186 -2.79 -17.00 2.68
N ILE A 187 -2.66 -17.63 1.52
CA ILE A 187 -1.40 -17.66 0.75
C ILE A 187 -0.98 -16.24 0.34
N VAL A 188 -1.91 -15.48 -0.25
CA VAL A 188 -1.65 -14.09 -0.67
C VAL A 188 -1.44 -13.18 0.53
N GLY A 189 -2.21 -13.35 1.61
CA GLY A 189 -2.04 -12.61 2.86
C GLY A 189 -0.64 -12.79 3.47
N VAL A 190 -0.14 -14.04 3.52
CA VAL A 190 1.22 -14.35 3.98
C VAL A 190 2.29 -13.75 3.05
N ALA A 191 2.05 -13.74 1.74
CA ALA A 191 2.95 -13.07 0.81
C ALA A 191 3.01 -11.55 1.10
N PHE A 192 1.88 -10.90 1.38
CA PHE A 192 1.88 -9.50 1.80
C PHE A 192 2.54 -9.27 3.17
N ASP A 193 2.43 -10.20 4.12
CA ASP A 193 3.21 -10.13 5.36
C ASP A 193 4.72 -10.18 5.07
N LEU A 194 5.18 -11.01 4.12
CA LEU A 194 6.59 -11.03 3.69
C LEU A 194 7.02 -9.70 3.06
N PHE A 195 6.17 -9.11 2.21
CA PHE A 195 6.41 -7.77 1.68
C PHE A 195 6.49 -6.73 2.80
N TYR A 196 5.59 -6.78 3.76
CA TYR A 196 5.57 -5.88 4.91
C TYR A 196 6.85 -5.97 5.75
N LYS A 197 7.41 -7.18 5.95
CA LYS A 197 8.70 -7.36 6.64
C LYS A 197 9.86 -6.60 5.97
N HIS A 198 9.81 -6.43 4.64
CA HIS A 198 10.85 -5.76 3.86
C HIS A 198 10.41 -4.36 3.36
N ILE A 199 9.29 -3.82 3.85
CA ILE A 199 8.66 -2.62 3.29
C ILE A 199 9.54 -1.36 3.32
N SER A 200 10.46 -1.26 4.28
CA SER A 200 11.40 -0.14 4.39
C SER A 200 12.42 -0.12 3.25
N GLN A 201 12.72 -1.29 2.67
CA GLN A 201 13.65 -1.47 1.56
C GLN A 201 12.95 -1.44 0.20
N MET A 202 11.60 -1.41 0.19
CA MET A 202 10.82 -1.40 -1.06
C MET A 202 10.87 -0.02 -1.73
N PRO A 203 11.08 0.03 -3.06
CA PRO A 203 11.08 1.28 -3.81
C PRO A 203 9.69 1.92 -3.85
N SER A 204 9.65 3.22 -4.12
CA SER A 204 8.40 4.00 -4.16
C SER A 204 7.39 3.47 -5.18
N TRP A 205 7.85 3.08 -6.37
CA TRP A 205 6.98 2.54 -7.43
C TRP A 205 6.17 1.32 -6.96
N SER A 206 6.79 0.42 -6.20
CA SER A 206 6.14 -0.80 -5.68
C SER A 206 5.05 -0.47 -4.66
N LYS A 207 5.31 0.52 -3.79
CA LYS A 207 4.34 1.03 -2.81
C LYS A 207 3.16 1.73 -3.48
N ILE A 208 3.42 2.53 -4.52
CA ILE A 208 2.38 3.21 -5.30
C ILE A 208 1.50 2.16 -6.01
N GLU A 209 2.10 1.16 -6.66
CA GLU A 209 1.33 0.08 -7.29
C GLU A 209 0.47 -0.67 -6.26
N PHE A 210 1.01 -0.94 -5.09
CA PHE A 210 0.24 -1.55 -4.01
C PHE A 210 -0.98 -0.71 -3.65
N CYS A 211 -0.82 0.60 -3.48
CA CYS A 211 -1.93 1.51 -3.17
C CYS A 211 -2.96 1.54 -4.31
N GLN A 212 -2.52 1.56 -5.57
CA GLN A 212 -3.40 1.52 -6.74
C GLN A 212 -4.23 0.23 -6.79
N PHE A 213 -3.61 -0.93 -6.57
CA PHE A 213 -4.35 -2.20 -6.50
C PHE A 213 -5.28 -2.26 -5.30
N ALA A 214 -4.87 -1.78 -4.12
CA ALA A 214 -5.73 -1.72 -2.95
C ALA A 214 -6.97 -0.83 -3.19
N SER A 215 -6.79 0.31 -3.87
CA SER A 215 -7.88 1.17 -4.34
C SER A 215 -8.81 0.45 -5.32
N GLY A 216 -8.26 -0.28 -6.31
CA GLY A 216 -9.05 -1.02 -7.29
C GLY A 216 -9.84 -2.18 -6.67
N TRP A 217 -9.23 -2.92 -5.73
CA TRP A 217 -9.90 -4.00 -5.01
C TRP A 217 -11.09 -3.52 -4.21
N ALA A 218 -11.04 -2.28 -3.67
CA ALA A 218 -12.16 -1.70 -2.94
C ALA A 218 -13.42 -1.54 -3.82
N GLY A 219 -13.27 -1.38 -5.13
CA GLY A 219 -14.34 -1.12 -6.07
C GLY A 219 -14.40 0.35 -6.52
N GLN A 220 -15.47 0.70 -7.23
CA GLN A 220 -15.69 2.06 -7.74
C GLN A 220 -15.89 3.07 -6.60
N ASP A 221 -15.63 4.35 -6.90
CA ASP A 221 -15.75 5.45 -5.96
C ASP A 221 -17.22 5.64 -5.52
N CYS A 222 -17.47 5.49 -4.22
CA CYS A 222 -18.73 5.93 -3.60
C CYS A 222 -18.62 7.40 -3.20
N SER A 223 -19.75 8.10 -3.15
CA SER A 223 -19.86 9.43 -2.51
C SER A 223 -19.49 9.41 -1.02
N CYS A 224 -19.52 8.24 -0.37
CA CYS A 224 -19.10 8.06 1.01
C CYS A 224 -17.59 8.30 1.25
N ASN A 225 -16.77 8.39 0.20
CA ASN A 225 -15.36 8.79 0.30
C ASN A 225 -15.21 10.27 0.71
N ASP A 226 -16.15 11.12 0.28
CA ASP A 226 -16.05 12.59 0.38
C ASP A 226 -16.63 13.13 1.70
N GLN A 227 -17.41 12.32 2.44
CA GLN A 227 -17.91 12.64 3.80
C GLN A 227 -16.79 13.06 4.78
N PHE A 228 -15.56 12.72 4.41
CA PHE A 228 -14.37 12.99 5.16
C PHE A 228 -13.69 14.31 4.82
N ASP A 229 -13.98 14.90 3.67
CA ASP A 229 -13.37 16.14 3.23
C ASP A 229 -14.19 17.37 3.67
N GLU A 230 -15.46 17.20 4.08
CA GLU A 230 -16.39 18.28 4.43
C GLU A 230 -16.26 18.89 5.85
N ILE A 231 -15.41 18.38 6.75
CA ILE A 231 -15.30 18.90 8.13
C ILE A 231 -14.40 20.17 8.21
N HIS A 232 -14.43 21.03 7.21
CA HIS A 232 -13.70 22.29 7.23
C HIS A 232 -14.47 23.44 6.55
N VAL A 233 -15.72 23.66 6.95
CA VAL A 233 -16.30 25.00 6.93
C VAL A 233 -17.01 25.28 8.25
N ASN A 234 -16.39 26.17 9.02
CA ASN A 234 -16.92 26.92 10.17
C ASN A 234 -17.08 26.21 11.51
N GLY A 235 -16.49 26.85 12.52
CA GLY A 235 -16.61 26.47 13.91
C GLY A 235 -18.03 26.65 14.45
N PHE A 236 -18.30 25.86 15.50
CA PHE A 236 -19.15 26.19 16.65
C PHE A 236 -20.33 27.14 16.37
N GLY A 237 -21.46 26.56 15.97
CA GLY A 237 -22.78 27.19 16.01
C GLY A 237 -23.81 26.14 16.36
N VAL A 238 -24.25 26.13 17.63
CA VAL A 238 -25.39 25.36 18.11
C VAL A 238 -26.62 25.76 17.29
N GLY A 239 -27.35 24.77 16.78
CA GLY A 239 -28.49 24.98 15.89
C GLY A 239 -29.69 25.64 16.56
N ALA A 240 -30.45 26.37 15.75
CA ALA A 240 -31.90 26.39 15.77
C ALA A 240 -32.39 27.08 14.48
N SER A 241 -32.92 26.29 13.54
CA SER A 241 -34.14 26.65 12.80
C SER A 241 -34.56 25.46 11.94
N GLU A 242 -35.57 24.76 12.45
CA GLU A 242 -36.46 23.92 11.66
C GLU A 242 -37.17 24.78 10.62
N SER A 243 -37.03 24.44 9.34
CA SER A 243 -38.08 24.52 8.32
C SER A 243 -37.42 24.26 6.96
N ASN A 244 -37.65 23.06 6.40
CA ASN A 244 -37.84 22.78 4.95
C ASN A 244 -37.60 21.31 4.57
N GLU A 245 -37.99 20.34 5.43
CA GLU A 245 -37.81 18.90 5.13
C GLU A 245 -38.79 18.34 4.08
N ILE A 246 -39.75 19.13 3.58
CA ILE A 246 -40.78 18.62 2.64
C ILE A 246 -40.47 19.00 1.17
N GLN A 247 -39.62 19.99 0.93
CA GLN A 247 -39.33 20.43 -0.45
C GLN A 247 -38.18 19.66 -1.10
N ASP A 248 -37.31 19.03 -0.30
CA ASP A 248 -36.16 18.27 -0.79
C ASP A 248 -36.54 16.87 -1.29
N PHE A 249 -37.61 16.28 -0.75
CA PHE A 249 -38.09 14.95 -1.15
C PHE A 249 -38.77 14.90 -2.52
N VAL A 250 -39.32 16.04 -3.00
CA VAL A 250 -39.97 16.11 -4.32
C VAL A 250 -38.93 16.29 -5.43
N GLN A 251 -37.80 16.93 -5.13
CA GLN A 251 -36.69 17.10 -6.06
C GLN A 251 -35.93 15.78 -6.29
N ASP A 252 -35.82 14.93 -5.26
CA ASP A 252 -35.06 13.68 -5.31
C ASP A 252 -35.77 12.52 -6.03
N MET A 253 -37.11 12.53 -6.13
CA MET A 253 -37.85 11.55 -6.95
C MET A 253 -37.87 11.87 -8.45
N GLY A 254 -37.52 13.11 -8.83
CA GLY A 254 -37.43 13.51 -10.24
C GLY A 254 -36.18 13.02 -10.96
N ASN A 255 -35.14 12.59 -10.22
CA ASN A 255 -33.83 12.23 -10.76
C ASN A 255 -33.65 10.72 -11.00
N LEU A 256 -34.73 9.94 -10.97
CA LEU A 256 -34.73 8.51 -11.35
C LEU A 256 -34.98 8.30 -12.85
N GLU A 257 -34.49 9.20 -13.69
CA GLU A 257 -34.40 8.96 -15.13
C GLU A 257 -33.05 8.32 -15.44
N ILE A 258 -33.08 7.11 -16.00
CA ILE A 258 -31.90 6.37 -16.43
C ILE A 258 -31.36 7.09 -17.67
N GLU A 259 -30.50 8.09 -17.47
CA GLU A 259 -29.72 8.67 -18.56
C GLU A 259 -28.48 7.81 -18.80
N GLU A 260 -28.47 7.10 -19.94
CA GLU A 260 -27.28 6.51 -20.55
C GLU A 260 -26.28 7.63 -20.87
N PHE A 261 -25.39 7.96 -19.93
CA PHE A 261 -24.33 8.94 -20.18
C PHE A 261 -23.14 8.32 -20.88
N ASP A 262 -23.05 8.68 -22.15
CA ASP A 262 -21.91 8.52 -23.03
C ASP A 262 -20.66 9.25 -22.49
N LYS A 263 -19.50 8.70 -22.83
CA LYS A 263 -18.18 8.97 -22.25
C LYS A 263 -17.74 10.44 -22.36
N VAL A 264 -17.62 11.11 -21.22
CA VAL A 264 -16.70 12.25 -21.08
C VAL A 264 -15.36 11.75 -20.55
N LYS A 265 -14.35 11.77 -21.42
CA LYS A 265 -12.94 11.51 -21.09
C LYS A 265 -12.40 12.63 -20.18
N VAL A 266 -12.55 12.46 -18.88
CA VAL A 266 -11.55 12.92 -17.92
C VAL A 266 -10.53 11.78 -17.83
N GLU A 267 -9.23 12.08 -17.90
CA GLU A 267 -8.17 11.09 -17.67
C GLU A 267 -8.23 10.59 -16.22
N VAL A 268 -9.19 9.72 -15.96
CA VAL A 268 -9.30 8.94 -14.73
C VAL A 268 -8.13 7.97 -14.77
N GLU A 269 -7.20 8.09 -13.82
CA GLU A 269 -6.22 7.05 -13.53
C GLU A 269 -6.93 5.70 -13.59
N VAL A 270 -6.59 4.88 -14.60
CA VAL A 270 -7.19 3.57 -14.78
C VAL A 270 -6.97 2.80 -13.48
N SER A 271 -8.02 2.65 -12.69
CA SER A 271 -7.97 1.92 -11.42
C SER A 271 -7.44 0.52 -11.73
N LYS A 272 -6.21 0.24 -11.29
CA LYS A 272 -5.60 -1.07 -11.47
C LYS A 272 -6.34 -2.06 -10.57
N GLY A 273 -7.03 -3.01 -11.20
CA GLY A 273 -7.75 -4.08 -10.53
C GLY A 273 -9.23 -3.77 -10.29
N GLY A 274 -10.05 -4.81 -10.41
CA GLY A 274 -11.48 -4.72 -10.15
C GLY A 274 -11.84 -5.14 -8.72
N ARG A 275 -13.12 -4.98 -8.37
CA ARG A 275 -13.65 -5.35 -7.05
C ARG A 275 -13.49 -6.86 -6.84
N ILE A 276 -12.75 -7.25 -5.80
CA ILE A 276 -12.53 -8.65 -5.41
C ILE A 276 -13.01 -8.89 -3.97
N PRO A 277 -13.31 -10.12 -3.52
CA PRO A 277 -13.50 -10.38 -2.09
C PRO A 277 -12.20 -10.11 -1.31
N LEU A 278 -12.30 -9.34 -0.21
CA LEU A 278 -11.20 -9.04 0.71
C LEU A 278 -11.47 -9.64 2.09
N PRO A 279 -11.26 -10.95 2.27
CA PRO A 279 -11.34 -11.57 3.58
C PRO A 279 -10.24 -11.04 4.49
N TRP A 280 -10.38 -11.26 5.80
CA TRP A 280 -9.52 -10.65 6.82
C TRP A 280 -8.04 -11.01 6.65
N GLU A 281 -7.73 -12.21 6.13
CA GLU A 281 -6.37 -12.68 5.85
C GLU A 281 -5.63 -11.81 4.83
N ILE A 282 -6.35 -11.20 3.88
CA ILE A 282 -5.79 -10.24 2.94
C ILE A 282 -5.90 -8.82 3.50
N LEU A 283 -7.05 -8.47 4.07
CA LEU A 283 -7.31 -7.10 4.53
C LEU A 283 -6.34 -6.67 5.64
N GLN A 284 -6.00 -7.54 6.57
CA GLN A 284 -5.10 -7.25 7.68
C GLN A 284 -3.70 -6.80 7.23
N PRO A 285 -2.95 -7.56 6.40
CA PRO A 285 -1.65 -7.09 5.91
C PRO A 285 -1.78 -5.87 4.98
N VAL A 286 -2.88 -5.75 4.22
CA VAL A 286 -3.13 -4.56 3.39
C VAL A 286 -3.18 -3.29 4.23
N LEU A 287 -3.92 -3.31 5.34
CA LEU A 287 -4.01 -2.16 6.24
C LEU A 287 -2.67 -1.81 6.89
N ARG A 288 -1.82 -2.80 7.21
CA ARG A 288 -0.47 -2.56 7.73
C ARG A 288 0.44 -1.90 6.69
N ILE A 289 0.39 -2.38 5.45
CA ILE A 289 1.17 -1.82 4.33
C ILE A 289 0.72 -0.39 4.04
N LEU A 290 -0.60 -0.13 3.97
CA LEU A 290 -1.13 1.22 3.78
C LEU A 290 -0.76 2.15 4.93
N GLY A 291 -0.82 1.67 6.18
CA GLY A 291 -0.37 2.43 7.34
C GLY A 291 1.09 2.88 7.22
N HIS A 292 1.97 1.99 6.75
CA HIS A 292 3.35 2.37 6.45
C HIS A 292 3.44 3.36 5.28
N CYS A 293 2.71 3.15 4.17
CA CYS A 293 2.75 4.05 3.02
C CYS A 293 2.33 5.48 3.40
N LEU A 294 1.31 5.60 4.25
CA LEU A 294 0.73 6.85 4.74
C LEU A 294 1.64 7.59 5.75
N LEU A 295 2.16 6.86 6.74
CA LEU A 295 2.84 7.46 7.90
C LEU A 295 4.37 7.27 7.90
N GLY A 296 4.91 6.52 6.93
CA GLY A 296 6.34 6.27 6.82
C GLY A 296 7.13 7.57 6.60
N PRO A 297 8.16 7.84 7.40
CA PRO A 297 8.90 9.12 7.34
C PRO A 297 9.67 9.29 6.03
N LEU A 298 10.13 8.19 5.43
CA LEU A 298 10.95 8.18 4.22
C LEU A 298 10.14 8.06 2.92
N ASN A 299 8.81 8.07 3.00
CA ASN A 299 7.96 7.94 1.81
C ASN A 299 7.78 9.30 1.12
N SER A 300 7.80 9.27 -0.23
CA SER A 300 7.48 10.44 -1.04
C SER A 300 6.03 10.87 -0.86
N GLN A 301 5.73 12.11 -1.23
CA GLN A 301 4.38 12.66 -1.13
C GLN A 301 3.40 11.85 -2.00
N ASP A 302 3.81 11.42 -3.19
CA ASP A 302 3.00 10.59 -4.09
C ASP A 302 2.55 9.26 -3.45
N VAL A 303 3.44 8.60 -2.69
CA VAL A 303 3.11 7.35 -1.97
C VAL A 303 2.06 7.64 -0.89
N LYS A 304 2.19 8.77 -0.18
CA LYS A 304 1.24 9.16 0.87
C LYS A 304 -0.12 9.53 0.28
N ASP A 305 -0.15 10.19 -0.86
CA ASP A 305 -1.37 10.57 -1.55
C ASP A 305 -2.09 9.35 -2.13
N ALA A 306 -1.37 8.44 -2.80
CA ALA A 306 -1.92 7.17 -3.27
C ALA A 306 -2.46 6.32 -2.12
N ALA A 307 -1.75 6.25 -0.99
CA ALA A 307 -2.23 5.54 0.20
C ALA A 307 -3.48 6.20 0.81
N SER A 308 -3.53 7.53 0.84
CA SER A 308 -4.66 8.29 1.37
C SER A 308 -5.95 8.02 0.56
N VAL A 309 -5.84 7.91 -0.77
CA VAL A 309 -6.95 7.49 -1.64
C VAL A 309 -7.35 6.03 -1.35
N ALA A 310 -6.38 5.12 -1.29
CA ALA A 310 -6.64 3.70 -1.06
C ALA A 310 -7.34 3.43 0.28
N VAL A 311 -6.92 4.09 1.36
CA VAL A 311 -7.54 3.93 2.69
C VAL A 311 -8.98 4.44 2.69
N ARG A 312 -9.29 5.56 2.02
CA ARG A 312 -10.68 6.07 1.90
C ARG A 312 -11.56 5.07 1.16
N ARG A 313 -11.12 4.58 0.00
CA ARG A 313 -11.87 3.58 -0.77
C ARG A 313 -12.09 2.29 0.03
N LEU A 314 -11.09 1.83 0.78
CA LEU A 314 -11.25 0.67 1.65
C LEU A 314 -12.19 0.93 2.84
N TYR A 315 -12.23 2.15 3.39
CA TYR A 315 -13.21 2.52 4.41
C TYR A 315 -14.63 2.46 3.87
N ALA A 316 -14.85 3.07 2.70
CA ALA A 316 -16.12 3.04 1.99
C ALA A 316 -16.61 1.62 1.80
N ARG A 317 -15.73 0.78 1.24
CA ARG A 317 -16.01 -0.64 1.09
C ARG A 317 -16.30 -1.33 2.41
N ALA A 318 -15.46 -1.16 3.44
CA ALA A 318 -15.64 -1.83 4.72
C ALA A 318 -16.98 -1.43 5.38
N SER A 319 -17.44 -0.21 5.13
CA SER A 319 -18.74 0.28 5.57
C SER A 319 -19.89 -0.39 4.81
N HIS A 320 -19.77 -0.53 3.48
CA HIS A 320 -20.76 -1.26 2.66
C HIS A 320 -20.82 -2.76 2.99
N ASP A 321 -19.65 -3.39 3.18
CA ASP A 321 -19.53 -4.82 3.51
C ASP A 321 -19.78 -5.09 5.02
N LEU A 322 -20.04 -4.05 5.83
CA LEU A 322 -20.27 -4.10 7.29
C LEU A 322 -19.17 -4.86 8.05
N VAL A 323 -17.90 -4.64 7.70
CA VAL A 323 -16.74 -5.30 8.32
C VAL A 323 -16.17 -4.42 9.44
N PRO A 324 -16.51 -4.68 10.73
CA PRO A 324 -16.20 -3.75 11.82
C PRO A 324 -14.70 -3.52 12.02
N GLN A 325 -13.88 -4.56 11.88
CA GLN A 325 -12.42 -4.44 12.01
C GLN A 325 -11.83 -3.57 10.89
N GLY A 326 -12.37 -3.68 9.68
CA GLY A 326 -11.99 -2.87 8.53
C GLY A 326 -12.38 -1.40 8.72
N ILE A 327 -13.62 -1.14 9.16
CA ILE A 327 -14.13 0.21 9.43
C ILE A 327 -13.26 0.90 10.49
N LEU A 328 -13.00 0.24 11.61
CA LEU A 328 -12.19 0.81 12.70
C LEU A 328 -10.77 1.14 12.23
N ALA A 329 -10.09 0.17 11.59
CA ALA A 329 -8.70 0.35 11.17
C ALA A 329 -8.55 1.45 10.11
N THR A 330 -9.41 1.45 9.08
CA THR A 330 -9.35 2.47 8.02
C THR A 330 -9.72 3.85 8.54
N ARG A 331 -10.75 3.98 9.39
CA ARG A 331 -11.12 5.25 10.02
C ARG A 331 -9.98 5.81 10.89
N SER A 332 -9.31 4.96 11.67
CA SER A 332 -8.14 5.38 12.45
C SER A 332 -7.01 5.89 11.55
N LEU A 333 -6.72 5.20 10.44
CA LEU A 333 -5.70 5.64 9.48
C LEU A 333 -6.06 6.99 8.83
N ILE A 334 -7.33 7.20 8.43
CA ILE A 334 -7.79 8.47 7.86
C ILE A 334 -7.61 9.61 8.86
N GLN A 335 -7.96 9.40 10.14
CA GLN A 335 -7.77 10.41 11.17
C GLN A 335 -6.28 10.73 11.42
N LEU A 336 -5.40 9.72 11.38
CA LEU A 336 -3.96 9.93 11.52
C LEU A 336 -3.39 10.72 10.35
N ASP A 337 -3.78 10.40 9.10
CA ASP A 337 -3.37 11.16 7.91
C ASP A 337 -3.79 12.63 7.99
N ARG A 338 -5.05 12.89 8.38
CA ARG A 338 -5.53 14.27 8.54
C ARG A 338 -4.71 15.05 9.57
N ARG A 339 -4.48 14.46 10.75
CA ARG A 339 -3.69 15.11 11.81
C ARG A 339 -2.25 15.34 11.35
N ALA A 340 -1.65 14.38 10.64
CA ALA A 340 -0.31 14.53 10.09
C ALA A 340 -0.23 15.67 9.06
N ARG A 341 -1.20 15.74 8.13
CA ARG A 341 -1.28 16.81 7.12
C ARG A 341 -1.58 18.17 7.75
N GLN A 342 -2.46 18.24 8.75
CA GLN A 342 -2.72 19.45 9.52
C GLN A 342 -1.47 19.95 10.24
N ALA A 343 -0.72 19.05 10.88
CA ALA A 343 0.54 19.39 11.54
C ALA A 343 1.56 19.99 10.55
N VAL A 344 1.69 19.39 9.36
CA VAL A 344 2.55 19.91 8.29
C VAL A 344 2.08 21.28 7.80
N LYS A 345 0.77 21.46 7.58
CA LYS A 345 0.18 22.76 7.19
C LYS A 345 0.42 23.84 8.26
N SER A 346 0.24 23.51 9.54
CA SER A 346 0.49 24.45 10.65
C SER A 346 1.96 24.82 10.78
N ALA A 347 2.88 23.86 10.58
CA ALA A 347 4.31 24.12 10.58
C ALA A 347 4.71 25.04 9.42
N ALA A 348 4.17 24.82 8.22
CA ALA A 348 4.40 25.68 7.07
C ALA A 348 3.85 27.10 7.28
N ALA A 349 2.66 27.24 7.87
CA ALA A 349 2.08 28.53 8.20
C ALA A 349 2.92 29.32 9.24
N ALA A 350 3.47 28.63 10.24
CA ALA A 350 4.37 29.25 11.23
C ALA A 350 5.69 29.75 10.60
N VAL A 351 6.26 29.00 9.65
CA VAL A 351 7.45 29.43 8.90
C VAL A 351 7.15 30.68 8.07
N ASN A 352 6.03 30.70 7.34
CA ASN A 352 5.63 31.85 6.51
C ASN A 352 5.27 33.10 7.33
N ALA A 353 4.74 32.91 8.55
CA ALA A 353 4.50 34.01 9.48
C ALA A 353 5.83 34.62 9.99
N SER A 354 6.86 33.80 10.20
CA SER A 354 8.19 34.27 10.62
C SER A 354 8.95 35.04 9.52
N SER A 355 8.71 34.75 8.24
CA SER A 355 9.33 35.47 7.12
C SER A 355 8.71 36.86 6.84
N ASN A 356 7.50 37.14 7.34
CA ASN A 356 6.82 38.42 7.16
C ASN A 356 7.21 39.51 8.19
N VAL A 357 8.25 39.28 9.01
CA VAL A 357 8.74 40.27 9.99
C VAL A 357 9.52 41.44 9.34
N ASN A 358 9.79 41.39 8.02
CA ASN A 358 10.52 42.44 7.29
C ASN A 358 9.63 43.48 6.58
N THR A 359 8.45 43.83 7.12
CA THR A 359 7.75 45.06 6.70
C THR A 359 8.11 46.21 7.65
N PRO A 360 8.75 47.31 7.18
CA PRO A 360 9.10 48.43 8.05
C PRO A 360 7.81 49.18 8.43
N THR A 361 7.34 49.00 9.66
CA THR A 361 6.29 49.85 10.23
C THR A 361 6.84 51.27 10.36
N LYS A 362 6.30 52.20 9.56
CA LYS A 362 6.54 53.64 9.73
C LYS A 362 6.26 54.03 11.18
N VAL A 363 7.28 54.54 11.86
CA VAL A 363 7.20 55.12 13.20
C VAL A 363 6.18 56.27 13.17
N LYS A 364 5.09 56.14 13.93
CA LYS A 364 4.19 57.26 14.25
C LYS A 364 4.98 58.27 15.08
N LYS A 365 5.09 59.51 14.60
CA LYS A 365 5.69 60.64 15.33
C LYS A 365 4.99 60.83 16.69
N PRO A 366 5.73 61.11 17.78
CA PRO A 366 5.11 61.54 19.03
C PRO A 366 4.66 63.00 18.88
N GLU A 367 3.41 63.28 19.27
CA GLU A 367 2.88 64.64 19.41
C GLU A 367 3.57 65.34 20.58
N VAL A 368 4.28 66.44 20.28
CA VAL A 368 4.85 67.34 21.27
C VAL A 368 3.76 68.33 21.69
N LEU A 369 3.22 68.15 22.88
CA LEU A 369 2.38 69.16 23.54
C LEU A 369 3.27 70.27 24.09
N LEU A 370 3.25 71.42 23.42
CA LEU A 370 3.81 72.67 23.93
C LEU A 370 2.85 73.24 24.99
N VAL A 371 3.27 73.22 26.26
CA VAL A 371 2.67 74.04 27.32
C VAL A 371 3.41 75.37 27.34
N SER A 372 2.75 76.43 26.89
CA SER A 372 3.17 77.81 27.13
C SER A 372 2.61 78.30 28.47
N LYS A 373 3.41 79.10 29.17
CA LYS A 373 3.03 79.89 30.34
C LYS A 373 2.79 81.32 29.93
#